data_AF-A0A5K7YN43-F1
#
_entry.id   AF-A0A5K7YN43-F1
#
_cell.length_a   1.000
_cell.length_b   1.000
_cell.length_c   1.000
_cell.angle_alpha   90.00
_cell.angle_beta   90.00
_cell.angle_gamma   90.00
#
_symmetry.space_group_name_H-M   'P 1'
#
loop_
_entity.id
_entity.type
_entity.pdbx_description
1 polymer ?
#
loop_
_entity_poly.entity_id
_entity_poly.type
_entity_poly.pdbx_seq_one_letter_code
_entity_poly.pdbx_strand_id
1 'polypeptide(L)'
;MRRLNPEIIYCSITGYGQTGGQKDFAGHDVNFFSYSGVLDLMGEGDRCPSIPGVQIADLAAGGMNAAIGILLALLYGAKSGRGQFIDISMTDGMASFLPIALHFFQEDGVLPQRGASLLSHKYAC
;
A
#
# COMPACT_ATOMS: atom_id res chain seq x y z
N MET A 1 -5.75 -22.66 -13.52
CA MET A 1 -6.80 -22.34 -12.54
C MET A 1 -8.15 -22.03 -13.17
N ARG A 2 -8.37 -20.91 -13.88
CA ARG A 2 -9.70 -20.55 -14.42
C ARG A 2 -10.33 -21.59 -15.38
N ARG A 3 -9.52 -22.35 -16.12
CA ARG A 3 -9.99 -23.46 -16.98
C ARG A 3 -10.57 -24.65 -16.17
N LEU A 4 -10.14 -24.82 -14.92
CA LEU A 4 -10.57 -25.90 -14.02
C LEU A 4 -11.76 -25.47 -13.15
N ASN A 5 -11.79 -24.20 -12.75
CA ASN A 5 -12.89 -23.61 -11.99
C ASN A 5 -13.11 -22.15 -12.48
N PRO A 6 -14.17 -21.87 -13.26
CA PRO A 6 -14.49 -20.51 -13.72
C PRO A 6 -14.87 -19.53 -12.60
N GLU A 7 -15.29 -20.04 -11.45
CA GLU A 7 -15.72 -19.26 -10.28
C GLU A 7 -14.56 -18.94 -9.33
N ILE A 8 -13.35 -19.46 -9.60
CA ILE A 8 -12.21 -19.29 -8.69
C ILE A 8 -11.80 -17.81 -8.55
N ILE A 9 -11.73 -17.36 -7.29
CA ILE A 9 -11.06 -16.12 -6.92
C ILE A 9 -9.62 -16.47 -6.56
N TYR A 10 -8.67 -15.86 -7.25
CA TYR A 10 -7.24 -16.04 -6.99
C TYR A 10 -6.65 -14.68 -6.61
N CYS A 11 -6.15 -14.57 -5.38
CA CYS A 11 -5.48 -13.37 -4.89
C CYS A 11 -3.98 -13.63 -4.79
N SER A 12 -3.18 -12.81 -5.48
CA SER A 12 -1.74 -12.75 -5.30
C SER A 12 -1.39 -11.54 -4.43
N ILE A 13 -0.60 -11.75 -3.39
CA ILE A 13 -0.11 -10.68 -2.52
C ILE A 13 1.41 -10.65 -2.66
N THR A 14 1.95 -9.55 -3.16
CA THR A 14 3.38 -9.39 -3.41
C THR A 14 3.86 -8.00 -2.99
N GLY A 15 5.18 -7.84 -2.88
CA GLY A 15 5.78 -6.56 -2.53
C GLY A 15 5.53 -5.45 -3.55
N TYR A 16 5.65 -5.79 -4.83
CA TYR A 16 5.72 -4.84 -5.94
C TYR A 16 4.68 -5.09 -7.04
N GLY A 17 3.72 -5.99 -6.80
CA GLY A 17 2.73 -6.41 -7.79
C GLY A 17 3.26 -7.46 -8.78
N GLN A 18 2.35 -8.01 -9.59
CA GLN A 18 2.68 -9.03 -10.58
C GLN A 18 3.20 -8.45 -11.90
N THR A 19 3.30 -7.12 -12.00
CA THR A 19 3.71 -6.39 -13.22
C THR A 19 4.80 -5.36 -12.91
N GLY A 20 5.44 -4.81 -13.96
CA GLY A 20 6.52 -3.83 -13.79
C GLY A 20 7.90 -4.44 -13.57
N GLY A 21 8.92 -3.58 -13.50
CA GLY A 21 10.33 -3.99 -13.45
C GLY A 21 10.80 -4.56 -12.10
N GLN A 22 10.03 -4.32 -11.03
CA GLN A 22 10.35 -4.77 -9.66
C GLN A 22 9.56 -6.01 -9.24
N LYS A 23 8.70 -6.57 -10.10
CA LYS A 23 7.81 -7.69 -9.76
C LYS A 23 8.53 -8.93 -9.19
N ASP A 24 9.80 -9.13 -9.54
CA ASP A 24 10.61 -10.28 -9.11
C ASP A 24 11.55 -9.94 -7.94
N PHE A 25 11.47 -8.71 -7.40
CA PHE A 25 12.31 -8.31 -6.27
C PHE A 25 11.78 -8.91 -4.98
N ALA A 26 12.70 -9.40 -4.16
CA ALA A 26 12.40 -9.71 -2.76
C ALA A 26 12.34 -8.42 -1.94
N GLY A 27 11.47 -8.39 -0.94
CA GLY A 27 11.34 -7.25 -0.04
C GLY A 27 10.67 -7.64 1.27
N HIS A 28 10.87 -6.81 2.28
CA HIS A 28 10.19 -6.84 3.56
C HIS A 28 9.37 -5.55 3.74
N ASP A 29 8.52 -5.51 4.75
CA ASP A 29 7.65 -4.38 5.09
C ASP A 29 8.31 -3.00 4.90
N VAL A 30 9.52 -2.82 5.46
CA VAL A 30 10.28 -1.57 5.36
C VAL A 30 10.65 -1.17 3.92
N ASN A 31 10.85 -2.14 3.02
CA ASN A 31 11.12 -1.85 1.62
C ASN A 31 9.90 -1.21 0.97
N PHE A 32 8.69 -1.73 1.20
CA PHE A 32 7.46 -1.20 0.60
C PHE A 32 7.14 0.20 1.13
N PHE A 33 7.43 0.43 2.41
CA PHE A 33 7.45 1.76 3.02
C PHE A 33 8.41 2.72 2.33
N SER A 34 9.63 2.26 2.04
CA SER A 34 10.67 3.07 1.42
C SER A 34 10.33 3.41 -0.03
N TYR A 35 9.96 2.40 -0.83
CA TYR A 35 9.64 2.56 -2.25
C TYR A 35 8.35 3.35 -2.49
N SER A 36 7.38 3.28 -1.57
CA SER A 36 6.16 4.09 -1.66
C SER A 36 6.39 5.56 -1.27
N GLY A 37 7.50 5.89 -0.61
CA GLY A 37 7.80 7.23 -0.08
C GLY A 37 7.16 7.52 1.29
N VAL A 38 6.32 6.63 1.82
CA VAL A 38 5.67 6.82 3.13
C VAL A 38 6.67 6.83 4.27
N LEU A 39 7.76 6.06 4.17
CA LEU A 39 8.79 6.02 5.21
C LEU A 39 9.37 7.42 5.46
N ASP A 40 9.52 8.23 4.42
CA ASP A 40 10.10 9.57 4.53
C ASP A 40 9.24 10.52 5.36
N LEU A 41 8.02 10.15 5.74
CA LEU A 41 7.13 10.93 6.61
C LEU A 41 7.17 10.53 8.09
N MET A 42 7.96 9.50 8.47
CA MET A 42 7.93 8.90 9.80
C MET A 42 9.13 9.28 10.67
N GLY A 43 8.89 9.82 11.87
CA GLY A 43 9.92 10.15 12.85
C GLY A 43 10.32 11.63 12.89
N GLU A 44 11.47 11.91 13.50
CA GLU A 44 12.03 13.27 13.66
C GLU A 44 12.65 13.77 12.33
N GLY A 45 12.59 15.08 12.11
CA GLY A 45 13.04 15.70 10.85
C GLY A 45 14.55 15.73 10.66
N ASP A 46 15.32 15.84 11.74
CA ASP A 46 16.78 15.92 11.78
C ASP A 46 17.47 14.55 11.95
N ARG A 47 16.70 13.46 11.98
CA ARG A 47 17.19 12.08 12.10
C ARG A 47 16.82 11.25 10.87
N CYS A 48 17.40 10.06 10.76
CA CYS A 48 16.91 9.07 9.80
C CYS A 48 15.42 8.77 10.03
N PRO A 49 14.65 8.45 8.98
CA PRO A 49 13.27 8.01 9.14
C PRO A 49 13.13 6.88 10.15
N SER A 50 12.09 6.96 10.99
CA SER A 50 11.77 5.93 11.96
C SER A 50 10.99 4.81 11.28
N ILE A 51 11.57 3.61 11.30
CA ILE A 51 10.86 2.40 10.85
C ILE A 51 9.79 2.06 11.91
N PRO A 52 8.51 1.93 11.54
CA PRO A 52 7.47 1.53 12.48
C PRO A 52 7.76 0.18 13.11
N GLY A 53 7.44 0.03 14.40
CA GLY A 53 7.50 -1.26 15.09
C GLY A 53 6.41 -2.25 14.69
N VAL A 54 5.52 -1.86 13.76
CA VAL A 54 4.38 -2.63 13.26
C VAL A 54 4.50 -2.72 11.74
N GLN A 55 4.26 -3.91 11.18
CA GLN A 55 4.36 -4.19 9.75
C GLN A 55 3.13 -3.69 9.00
N ILE A 56 2.99 -2.37 8.91
CA ILE A 56 1.80 -1.72 8.37
C ILE A 56 1.66 -2.01 6.86
N ALA A 57 2.75 -2.13 6.10
CA ALA A 57 2.66 -2.47 4.68
C ALA A 57 2.14 -3.90 4.50
N ASP A 58 2.65 -4.85 5.27
CA ASP A 58 2.18 -6.24 5.22
C ASP A 58 0.71 -6.35 5.65
N LEU A 59 0.33 -5.65 6.74
CA LEU A 59 -1.00 -5.73 7.33
C LEU A 59 -2.04 -4.94 6.52
N ALA A 60 -1.83 -3.64 6.33
CA ALA A 60 -2.82 -2.76 5.72
C ALA A 60 -2.76 -2.83 4.19
N ALA A 61 -1.60 -2.58 3.59
CA ALA A 61 -1.46 -2.55 2.14
C ALA A 61 -1.53 -3.94 1.50
N GLY A 62 -1.07 -4.98 2.19
CA GLY A 62 -1.18 -6.38 1.78
C GLY A 62 -2.48 -7.03 2.26
N GLY A 63 -2.54 -7.39 3.53
CA GLY A 63 -3.62 -8.21 4.12
C GLY A 63 -5.02 -7.60 4.01
N MET A 64 -5.20 -6.35 4.43
CA MET A 64 -6.52 -5.69 4.39
C MET A 64 -6.98 -5.44 2.96
N ASN A 65 -6.12 -4.96 2.08
CA ASN A 65 -6.48 -4.78 0.66
C ASN A 65 -6.81 -6.11 -0.02
N ALA A 66 -6.08 -7.19 0.28
CA ALA A 66 -6.42 -8.53 -0.19
C ALA A 66 -7.79 -8.98 0.30
N ALA A 67 -8.09 -8.80 1.59
CA ALA A 67 -9.39 -9.13 2.16
C ALA A 67 -10.52 -8.34 1.48
N ILE A 68 -10.36 -7.03 1.31
CA ILE A 68 -11.32 -6.16 0.61
C ILE A 68 -11.50 -6.64 -0.84
N GLY A 69 -10.41 -6.88 -1.57
CA GLY A 69 -10.47 -7.36 -2.96
C GLY A 69 -11.19 -8.69 -3.09
N ILE A 70 -10.94 -9.64 -2.19
CA ILE A 70 -11.61 -10.94 -2.18
C ILE A 70 -13.11 -10.78 -1.88
N LEU A 71 -13.48 -9.94 -0.90
CA LEU A 71 -14.88 -9.66 -0.60
C LEU A 71 -15.62 -9.02 -1.78
N LEU A 72 -14.98 -8.08 -2.47
CA LEU A 72 -15.53 -7.47 -3.68
C LEU A 72 -15.69 -8.50 -4.81
N ALA A 73 -14.72 -9.39 -4.99
CA ALA A 73 -14.79 -10.45 -5.99
C ALA A 73 -15.87 -11.49 -5.66
N LEU A 74 -16.10 -11.80 -4.38
CA LEU A 74 -17.22 -12.64 -3.94
C LEU A 74 -18.57 -11.99 -4.23
N LEU A 75 -18.70 -10.68 -3.95
CA LEU A 75 -19.92 -9.92 -4.23
C LEU A 75 -20.22 -9.88 -5.74
N TYR A 76 -19.18 -9.70 -6.57
CA TYR A 76 -19.31 -9.77 -8.02
C TYR A 76 -19.66 -11.18 -8.50
N GLY A 77 -18.99 -12.20 -7.95
CA GLY A 77 -19.21 -13.60 -8.25
C GLY A 77 -20.64 -14.05 -7.95
N ALA A 78 -21.23 -13.59 -6.85
CA ALA A 78 -22.60 -13.91 -6.46
C ALA A 78 -23.66 -13.49 -7.51
N LYS A 79 -23.37 -12.47 -8.32
CA LYS A 79 -24.26 -12.01 -9.40
C LYS A 79 -23.89 -12.54 -10.77
N SER A 80 -22.59 -12.77 -11.01
CA SER A 80 -22.06 -13.05 -12.35
C SER A 80 -21.71 -14.53 -12.58
N GLY A 81 -21.55 -15.33 -11.52
CA GLY A 81 -21.01 -16.69 -11.59
C GLY A 81 -19.55 -16.74 -12.06
N ARG A 82 -18.79 -15.65 -11.90
CA ARG A 82 -17.41 -15.54 -12.40
C ARG A 82 -16.47 -15.10 -11.29
N GLY A 83 -15.37 -15.84 -11.15
CA GLY A 83 -14.25 -15.47 -10.29
C GLY A 83 -13.35 -14.41 -10.91
N GLN A 84 -12.43 -13.88 -10.11
CA GLN A 84 -11.50 -12.82 -10.51
C GLN A 84 -10.08 -13.13 -10.04
N PHE A 85 -9.11 -12.64 -10.80
CA PHE A 85 -7.72 -12.55 -10.37
C PHE A 85 -7.51 -11.18 -9.71
N ILE A 86 -6.96 -11.18 -8.50
CA ILE A 86 -6.69 -9.99 -7.71
C ILE A 86 -5.18 -9.91 -7.53
N ASP A 87 -4.58 -8.82 -7.99
CA ASP A 87 -3.16 -8.52 -7.82
C ASP A 87 -3.00 -7.43 -6.77
N ILE A 88 -2.36 -7.76 -5.64
CA ILE A 88 -2.08 -6.84 -4.55
C ILE A 88 -0.57 -6.56 -4.52
N SER A 89 -0.23 -5.28 -4.66
CA SER A 89 1.11 -4.72 -4.43
C SER A 89 1.12 -4.00 -3.09
N MET A 90 1.96 -4.45 -2.15
CA MET A 90 2.13 -3.77 -0.86
C MET A 90 2.72 -2.35 -1.05
N THR A 91 3.58 -2.15 -2.04
CA THR A 91 4.12 -0.82 -2.36
C THR A 91 3.05 0.12 -2.89
N ASP A 92 2.19 -0.33 -3.81
CA ASP A 92 1.10 0.50 -4.36
C ASP A 92 0.06 0.79 -3.27
N GLY A 93 -0.25 -0.21 -2.46
CA GLY A 93 -1.15 -0.06 -1.33
C GLY A 93 -0.62 0.95 -0.31
N MET A 94 0.69 0.97 -0.04
CA MET A 94 1.27 1.99 0.83
C MET A 94 1.26 3.38 0.20
N ALA A 95 1.46 3.51 -1.12
CA ALA A 95 1.36 4.79 -1.80
C ALA A 95 -0.03 5.45 -1.62
N SER A 96 -1.08 4.66 -1.39
CA SER A 96 -2.43 5.17 -1.09
C SER A 96 -2.54 5.93 0.24
N PHE A 97 -1.50 5.92 1.08
CA PHE A 97 -1.42 6.66 2.35
C PHE A 97 -0.87 8.09 2.17
N LEU A 98 -0.40 8.46 0.99
CA LEU A 98 0.15 9.78 0.69
C LEU A 98 -0.84 10.90 0.27
N PRO A 99 -2.18 10.74 0.16
CA PRO A 99 -3.03 11.83 -0.33
C PRO A 99 -2.88 13.16 0.40
N ILE A 100 -2.73 13.16 1.73
CA ILE A 100 -2.56 14.42 2.49
C ILE A 100 -1.18 15.04 2.22
N ALA A 101 -0.13 14.23 2.15
CA ALA A 101 1.20 14.71 1.82
C ALA A 101 1.26 15.31 0.41
N LEU A 102 0.61 14.63 -0.55
CA LEU A 102 0.47 15.12 -1.92
C LEU A 102 -0.31 16.43 -1.98
N HIS A 103 -1.39 16.55 -1.21
CA HIS A 103 -2.20 17.77 -1.15
C HIS A 103 -1.39 18.98 -0.70
N PHE A 104 -0.64 18.89 0.41
CA PHE A 104 0.22 20.00 0.86
C PHE A 104 1.30 20.34 -0.16
N PHE A 105 1.90 19.34 -0.82
CA PHE A 105 2.85 19.61 -1.89
C PHE A 105 2.21 20.36 -3.06
N GLN A 106 0.96 20.03 -3.43
CA GLN A 106 0.25 20.70 -4.51
C GLN A 106 -0.14 22.14 -4.19
N GLU A 107 -0.45 22.43 -2.92
CA GLU A 107 -0.80 23.79 -2.48
C GLU A 107 0.43 24.70 -2.32
N ASP A 108 1.48 24.22 -1.65
CA ASP A 108 2.63 25.04 -1.26
C ASP A 108 3.83 24.93 -2.22
N GLY A 109 3.86 23.90 -3.07
CA GLY A 109 5.01 23.55 -3.91
C GLY A 109 6.20 23.00 -3.13
N VAL A 110 6.05 22.72 -1.83
CA VAL A 110 7.09 22.26 -0.92
C VAL A 110 6.73 20.86 -0.43
N LEU A 111 7.67 19.92 -0.52
CA LEU A 111 7.47 18.57 0.00
C LEU A 111 7.27 18.61 1.53
N PRO A 112 6.30 17.85 2.08
CA PRO A 112 6.13 17.75 3.52
C PRO A 112 7.43 17.33 4.21
N GLN A 113 7.74 17.99 5.32
CA GLN A 113 8.91 17.68 6.14
C GLN A 113 8.46 16.99 7.42
N ARG A 114 9.06 15.83 7.72
CA ARG A 114 8.86 15.15 9.00
C ARG A 114 9.08 16.08 10.18
N GLY A 115 8.23 15.97 11.20
CA GLY A 115 8.33 16.80 12.40
C GLY A 115 7.95 18.28 12.19
N ALA A 116 7.67 18.74 10.97
CA ALA A 116 7.49 20.15 10.66
C ALA A 116 6.19 20.51 9.91
N SER A 117 5.54 19.53 9.28
CA SER A 117 4.24 19.67 8.61
C SER A 117 3.07 19.52 9.59
N LEU A 118 1.87 19.96 9.16
CA LEU A 118 0.66 20.04 9.99
C LEU A 118 0.33 18.71 10.70
N LEU A 119 0.43 17.59 9.97
CA LEU A 119 0.11 16.25 10.46
C LEU A 119 1.33 15.35 10.69
N SER A 120 2.54 15.91 10.70
CA SER A 120 3.78 15.14 10.84
C SER A 120 4.38 15.25 12.25
N HIS A 121 3.55 15.13 13.29
CA HIS A 121 3.95 15.24 14.70
C HIS A 121 4.43 16.63 15.18
N LYS A 122 4.31 17.68 14.36
CA LYS A 122 4.50 19.07 14.83
C LYS A 122 3.36 19.51 15.76
N TYR A 123 2.15 19.08 15.41
CA TYR A 123 0.93 19.27 16.19
C TYR A 123 0.31 17.90 16.46
N ALA A 124 -0.48 17.79 17.52
CA ALA A 124 -1.32 16.61 17.70
C ALA A 124 -2.33 16.57 16.54
N CYS A 125 -2.33 15.45 15.83
CA CYS A 125 -3.34 15.07 14.85
C CYS A 125 -4.61 14.58 15.55
#